data_AF-A0A970DIB4-F1
#
_entry.id   AF-A0A970DIB4-F1
#
_cell.length_a   1.000
_cell.length_b   1.000
_cell.length_c   1.000
_cell.angle_alpha   90.00
_cell.angle_beta   90.00
_cell.angle_gamma   90.00
#
_symmetry.space_group_name_H-M   'P 1'
#
loop_
_entity.id
_entity.type
_entity.pdbx_description
1 polymer ?
#
loop_
_entity_poly.entity_id
_entity_poly.type
_entity_poly.pdbx_seq_one_letter_code
_entity_poly.pdbx_strand_id
1 'polypeptide(L)'
;MRFPREKALIINKINEYKNNEDYYAIAKMKNLILENYRQCDAEIYEDLIRATFAIGNYDETILIGNDLIAKNVETFTVIYYSLLASLGNNDIYQAKSIIKNSRLLNGGEIKNLYSKEGANYSRLLAYSQSLPCLAMALIIVNFIEGLARELVNGIEIDGEYLLFRFFDLLNMLYEIGYPPEIIRELAKIMKIIFNIDI
;
A
#
# COMPACT_ATOMS: atom_id res chain seq x y z
N MET A 1 -9.47 -29.07 17.99
CA MET A 1 -9.45 -28.71 16.55
C MET A 1 -8.07 -29.06 15.99
N ARG A 2 -7.98 -29.76 14.85
CA ARG A 2 -6.69 -30.00 14.18
C ARG A 2 -6.29 -28.72 13.43
N PHE A 3 -5.10 -28.19 13.70
CA PHE A 3 -4.53 -27.06 12.96
C PHE A 3 -4.40 -27.48 11.48
N PRO A 4 -4.85 -26.67 10.49
CA PRO A 4 -4.71 -27.03 9.08
C PRO A 4 -3.23 -27.19 8.73
N ARG A 5 -2.84 -28.30 8.10
CA ARG A 5 -1.44 -28.57 7.75
C ARG A 5 -0.91 -27.52 6.77
N GLU A 6 -1.77 -27.03 5.89
CA GLU A 6 -1.46 -25.98 4.92
C GLU A 6 -1.12 -24.66 5.60
N LYS A 7 -1.91 -24.23 6.60
CA LYS A 7 -1.66 -23.01 7.37
C LYS A 7 -0.27 -23.03 8.02
N ALA A 8 0.06 -24.11 8.74
CA ALA A 8 1.35 -24.24 9.41
C ALA A 8 2.52 -24.23 8.42
N LEU A 9 2.36 -24.89 7.27
CA LEU A 9 3.38 -24.89 6.21
C LEU A 9 3.61 -23.48 5.65
N ILE A 10 2.54 -22.73 5.36
CA ILE A 10 2.62 -21.37 4.81
C ILE A 10 3.33 -20.45 5.79
N ILE A 11 2.91 -20.45 7.06
CA ILE A 11 3.52 -19.61 8.11
C ILE A 11 5.00 -19.90 8.27
N ASN A 12 5.38 -21.18 8.36
CA ASN A 12 6.78 -21.56 8.55
C ASN A 12 7.66 -21.10 7.38
N LYS A 13 7.19 -21.30 6.14
CA LYS A 13 7.93 -20.87 4.95
C LYS A 13 8.06 -19.36 4.85
N ILE A 14 6.99 -18.61 5.11
CA ILE A 14 7.06 -17.14 5.09
C ILE A 14 8.02 -16.63 6.15
N ASN A 15 7.99 -17.17 7.36
CA ASN A 15 8.93 -16.78 8.42
C ASN A 15 10.38 -17.09 8.04
N GLU A 16 10.63 -18.27 7.45
CA GLU A 16 11.95 -18.63 6.92
C GLU A 16 12.43 -17.63 5.86
N TYR A 17 11.60 -17.36 4.84
CA TYR A 17 11.96 -16.44 3.76
C TYR A 17 12.12 -14.99 4.24
N LYS A 18 11.31 -14.54 5.21
CA LYS A 18 11.47 -13.22 5.83
C LYS A 18 12.79 -13.07 6.56
N ASN A 19 13.20 -14.09 7.32
CA ASN A 19 14.47 -14.07 8.04
C ASN A 19 15.67 -14.02 7.09
N ASN A 20 15.51 -14.55 5.88
CA ASN A 20 16.53 -14.53 4.83
C ASN A 20 16.39 -13.35 3.85
N GLU A 21 15.42 -12.45 4.07
CA GLU A 21 15.06 -11.36 3.16
C GLU A 21 14.75 -11.83 1.71
N ASP A 22 14.30 -13.07 1.54
CA ASP A 22 13.98 -13.67 0.24
C ASP A 22 12.55 -13.30 -0.20
N TYR A 23 12.39 -12.03 -0.58
CA TYR A 23 11.11 -11.50 -1.06
C TYR A 23 10.60 -12.20 -2.31
N TYR A 24 11.51 -12.68 -3.16
CA TYR A 24 11.14 -13.40 -4.38
C TYR A 24 10.51 -14.76 -4.07
N ALA A 25 11.04 -15.50 -3.09
CA ALA A 25 10.43 -16.75 -2.64
C ALA A 25 9.05 -16.53 -2.02
N ILE A 26 8.86 -15.45 -1.24
CA ILE A 26 7.55 -15.08 -0.70
C ILE A 26 6.56 -14.79 -1.85
N ALA A 27 6.96 -13.98 -2.83
CA ALA A 27 6.12 -13.65 -3.99
C ALA A 27 5.71 -14.91 -4.78
N LYS A 28 6.62 -15.89 -4.92
CA LYS A 28 6.31 -17.19 -5.55
C LYS A 28 5.28 -18.03 -4.81
N MET A 29 5.05 -17.78 -3.52
CA MET A 29 4.03 -18.46 -2.74
C MET A 29 2.60 -17.95 -3.01
N LYS A 30 2.42 -16.91 -3.84
CA LYS A 30 1.13 -16.27 -4.14
C LYS A 30 -0.02 -17.26 -4.31
N ASN A 31 0.08 -18.20 -5.26
CA ASN A 31 -1.02 -19.10 -5.58
C ASN A 31 -1.41 -19.95 -4.36
N LEU A 32 -0.42 -20.52 -3.66
CA LEU A 32 -0.64 -21.31 -2.46
C LEU A 32 -1.35 -20.50 -1.36
N ILE A 33 -0.94 -19.25 -1.16
CA ILE A 33 -1.53 -18.35 -0.15
C ILE A 33 -2.97 -17.98 -0.53
N LEU A 34 -3.19 -17.55 -1.77
CA LEU A 34 -4.49 -17.07 -2.25
C LEU A 34 -5.53 -18.21 -2.37
N GLU A 35 -5.11 -19.43 -2.69
CA GLU A 35 -5.97 -20.63 -2.68
C GLU A 35 -6.40 -21.01 -1.25
N ASN A 36 -5.56 -20.71 -0.25
CA ASN A 36 -5.79 -21.03 1.17
C ASN A 36 -6.15 -19.80 2.03
N TYR A 37 -6.67 -18.73 1.41
CA TYR A 37 -6.92 -17.44 2.08
C TYR A 37 -7.91 -17.49 3.26
N ARG A 38 -8.72 -18.54 3.41
CA ARG A 38 -9.61 -18.66 4.58
C ARG A 38 -8.88 -19.13 5.83
N GLN A 39 -7.68 -19.69 5.65
CA GLN A 39 -6.90 -20.32 6.71
C GLN A 39 -5.74 -19.45 7.16
N CYS A 40 -5.26 -18.52 6.33
CA CYS A 40 -4.14 -17.67 6.69
C CYS A 40 -4.60 -16.42 7.44
N ASP A 41 -3.72 -15.93 8.32
CA ASP A 41 -3.93 -14.70 9.09
C ASP A 41 -3.58 -13.48 8.24
N ALA A 42 -4.01 -12.29 8.69
CA ALA A 42 -3.86 -11.04 7.92
C ALA A 42 -2.39 -10.78 7.53
N GLU A 43 -1.47 -11.02 8.47
CA GLU A 43 -0.03 -10.77 8.31
C GLU A 43 0.57 -11.52 7.12
N ILE A 44 0.03 -12.69 6.77
CA ILE A 44 0.51 -13.51 5.65
C ILE A 44 0.24 -12.81 4.32
N TYR A 45 -0.91 -12.14 4.18
CA TYR A 45 -1.23 -11.38 2.98
C TYR A 45 -0.43 -10.07 2.92
N GLU A 46 -0.18 -9.47 4.07
CA GLU A 46 0.65 -8.27 4.20
C GLU A 46 2.11 -8.55 3.82
N ASP A 47 2.63 -9.70 4.23
CA ASP A 47 3.97 -10.15 3.84
C ASP A 47 4.04 -10.47 2.33
N LEU A 48 3.02 -11.15 1.78
CA LEU A 48 2.94 -11.45 0.35
C LEU A 48 2.94 -10.17 -0.49
N ILE A 49 2.05 -9.23 -0.18
CA ILE A 49 1.92 -8.00 -0.98
C ILE A 49 3.14 -7.10 -0.84
N ARG A 50 3.71 -6.98 0.37
CA ARG A 50 4.94 -6.22 0.60
C ARG A 50 6.12 -6.82 -0.16
N ALA A 51 6.28 -8.15 -0.12
CA ALA A 51 7.38 -8.82 -0.82
C ALA A 51 7.26 -8.68 -2.33
N THR A 52 6.05 -8.82 -2.88
CA THR A 52 5.78 -8.67 -4.31
C THR A 52 6.06 -7.23 -4.78
N PHE A 53 5.68 -6.24 -3.97
CA PHE A 53 6.00 -4.83 -4.24
C PHE A 53 7.52 -4.56 -4.16
N ALA A 54 8.19 -5.10 -3.14
CA ALA A 54 9.61 -4.86 -2.89
C ALA A 54 10.52 -5.34 -4.04
N ILE A 55 10.10 -6.38 -4.78
CA ILE A 55 10.82 -6.85 -5.98
C ILE A 55 10.43 -6.11 -7.26
N GLY A 56 9.64 -5.03 -7.17
CA GLY A 56 9.24 -4.18 -8.30
C GLY A 56 8.14 -4.77 -9.19
N ASN A 57 7.46 -5.85 -8.77
CA ASN A 57 6.40 -6.45 -9.57
C ASN A 57 5.04 -5.79 -9.29
N TYR A 58 4.85 -4.59 -9.83
CA TYR A 58 3.67 -3.74 -9.54
C TYR A 58 2.36 -4.32 -10.08
N ASP A 59 2.35 -4.84 -11.31
CA ASP A 59 1.15 -5.48 -11.88
C ASP A 59 0.64 -6.63 -10.99
N GLU A 60 1.55 -7.50 -10.56
CA GLU A 60 1.20 -8.62 -9.70
C GLU A 60 0.78 -8.15 -8.30
N THR A 61 1.43 -7.10 -7.76
CA THR A 61 1.00 -6.46 -6.51
C THR A 61 -0.46 -5.99 -6.59
N ILE A 62 -0.84 -5.33 -7.69
CA ILE A 62 -2.21 -4.86 -7.93
C ILE A 62 -3.18 -6.04 -8.05
N LEU A 63 -2.80 -7.09 -8.80
CA LEU A 63 -3.62 -8.30 -8.94
C LEU A 63 -3.89 -8.97 -7.59
N ILE A 64 -2.84 -9.17 -6.78
CA ILE A 64 -2.96 -9.72 -5.42
C ILE A 64 -3.90 -8.86 -4.57
N GLY A 65 -3.70 -7.54 -4.58
CA GLY A 65 -4.54 -6.60 -3.85
C GLY A 65 -6.01 -6.70 -4.22
N ASN A 66 -6.32 -6.68 -5.51
CA ASN A 66 -7.68 -6.81 -6.02
C ASN A 66 -8.31 -8.16 -5.66
N ASP A 67 -7.55 -9.25 -5.74
CA ASP A 67 -7.99 -10.59 -5.36
C ASP A 67 -8.37 -10.68 -3.89
N LEU A 68 -7.55 -10.10 -3.01
CA LEU A 68 -7.79 -10.05 -1.57
C LEU A 68 -9.02 -9.18 -1.25
N ILE A 69 -9.13 -7.99 -1.86
CA ILE A 69 -10.30 -7.10 -1.72
C ILE A 69 -11.58 -7.83 -2.14
N ALA A 70 -11.58 -8.51 -3.29
CA ALA A 70 -12.73 -9.28 -3.77
C ALA A 70 -13.12 -10.43 -2.83
N LYS A 71 -12.14 -11.01 -2.12
CA LYS A 71 -12.33 -12.06 -1.11
C LYS A 71 -12.71 -11.51 0.28
N ASN A 72 -12.87 -10.20 0.42
CA ASN A 72 -13.12 -9.48 1.69
C ASN A 72 -11.96 -9.57 2.68
N VAL A 73 -10.73 -9.70 2.19
CA VAL A 73 -9.50 -9.66 2.97
C VAL A 73 -8.87 -8.28 2.72
N GLU A 74 -9.30 -7.29 3.49
CA GLU A 74 -8.80 -5.92 3.37
C GLU A 74 -8.05 -5.52 4.65
N THR A 75 -6.81 -5.09 4.50
CA THR A 75 -6.06 -4.38 5.54
C THR A 75 -5.49 -3.08 4.99
N PHE A 76 -5.17 -2.13 5.86
CA PHE A 76 -4.54 -0.88 5.43
C PHE A 76 -3.20 -1.13 4.72
N THR A 77 -2.45 -2.17 5.12
CA THR A 77 -1.22 -2.58 4.44
C THR A 77 -1.48 -3.07 3.02
N VAL A 78 -2.51 -3.92 2.83
CA VAL A 78 -2.91 -4.40 1.49
C VAL A 78 -3.30 -3.23 0.59
N ILE A 79 -4.11 -2.30 1.10
CA ILE A 79 -4.53 -1.11 0.35
C ILE A 79 -3.32 -0.24 0.03
N TYR A 80 -2.47 0.06 1.02
CA TYR A 80 -1.28 0.89 0.86
C TYR A 80 -0.38 0.39 -0.27
N TYR A 81 0.03 -0.88 -0.25
CA TYR A 81 0.90 -1.41 -1.31
C TYR A 81 0.20 -1.56 -2.67
N SER A 82 -1.10 -1.80 -2.72
CA SER A 82 -1.87 -1.81 -3.98
C SER A 82 -1.89 -0.41 -4.64
N LEU A 83 -2.04 0.63 -3.82
CA LEU A 83 -2.02 2.02 -4.28
C LEU A 83 -0.61 2.45 -4.72
N LEU A 84 0.41 2.08 -3.95
CA LEU A 84 1.80 2.34 -4.33
C LEU A 84 2.21 1.64 -5.62
N ALA A 85 1.77 0.40 -5.83
CA ALA A 85 2.00 -0.30 -7.09
C ALA A 85 1.31 0.40 -8.27
N SER A 86 0.10 0.93 -8.06
CA SER A 86 -0.59 1.73 -9.08
C SER A 86 0.19 3.00 -9.41
N LEU A 87 0.79 3.67 -8.42
CA LEU A 87 1.72 4.78 -8.64
C LEU A 87 2.97 4.35 -9.40
N GLY A 88 3.54 3.19 -9.09
CA GLY A 88 4.70 2.64 -9.81
C GLY A 88 4.44 2.32 -11.28
N ASN A 89 3.19 2.05 -11.63
CA ASN A 89 2.73 1.91 -13.01
C ASN A 89 2.27 3.24 -13.65
N ASN A 90 2.37 4.37 -12.93
CA ASN A 90 1.80 5.67 -13.31
C ASN A 90 0.29 5.61 -13.60
N ASP A 91 -0.44 4.64 -13.03
CA ASP A 91 -1.86 4.41 -13.30
C ASP A 91 -2.74 4.97 -12.17
N ILE A 92 -3.01 6.26 -12.27
CA ILE A 92 -3.87 6.98 -11.32
C ILE A 92 -5.32 6.49 -11.37
N TYR A 93 -5.80 6.02 -12.53
CA TYR A 93 -7.16 5.51 -12.66
C TYR A 93 -7.34 4.18 -11.93
N GLN A 94 -6.38 3.28 -12.05
CA GLN A 94 -6.36 2.03 -11.28
C GLN A 94 -6.31 2.32 -9.77
N ALA A 95 -5.47 3.27 -9.35
CA ALA A 95 -5.40 3.69 -7.96
C ALA A 95 -6.76 4.22 -7.45
N LYS A 96 -7.42 5.07 -8.23
CA LYS A 96 -8.77 5.58 -7.94
C LYS A 96 -9.82 4.48 -7.89
N SER A 97 -9.72 3.47 -8.75
CA SER A 97 -10.60 2.30 -8.75
C SER A 97 -10.47 1.53 -7.43
N ILE A 98 -9.25 1.26 -6.97
CA ILE A 98 -8.97 0.62 -5.67
C ILE A 98 -9.60 1.42 -4.53
N ILE A 99 -9.38 2.75 -4.49
CA ILE A 99 -9.95 3.63 -3.46
C ILE A 99 -11.47 3.57 -3.45
N LYS A 100 -12.10 3.58 -4.63
CA LYS A 100 -13.56 3.54 -4.77
C LYS A 100 -14.15 2.20 -4.33
N ASN A 101 -13.44 1.10 -4.55
CA ASN A 101 -13.96 -0.25 -4.31
C ASN A 101 -13.61 -0.80 -2.91
N SER A 102 -12.63 -0.23 -2.21
CA SER A 102 -12.24 -0.67 -0.87
C SER A 102 -13.35 -0.42 0.15
N ARG A 103 -13.81 -1.46 0.84
CA ARG A 103 -14.79 -1.30 1.93
C ARG A 103 -14.16 -0.67 3.15
N LEU A 104 -12.90 -0.99 3.42
CA LEU A 104 -12.18 -0.45 4.57
C LEU A 104 -12.03 1.08 4.46
N LEU A 105 -11.66 1.59 3.28
CA LEU A 105 -11.58 3.03 3.04
C LEU A 105 -12.95 3.70 2.97
N ASN A 106 -13.99 3.00 2.53
CA ASN A 106 -15.33 3.59 2.40
C ASN A 106 -16.22 3.36 3.63
N GLY A 107 -15.67 2.85 4.73
CA GLY A 107 -16.32 2.86 6.04
C GLY A 107 -16.49 4.29 6.56
N GLY A 108 -17.62 4.60 7.21
CA GLY A 108 -18.04 5.97 7.51
C GLY A 108 -16.99 6.86 8.18
N GLU A 109 -16.34 6.37 9.24
CA GLU A 109 -15.31 7.14 9.96
C GLU A 109 -14.06 7.38 9.11
N ILE A 110 -13.60 6.35 8.40
CA ILE A 110 -12.39 6.41 7.56
C ILE A 110 -12.62 7.30 6.34
N LYS A 111 -13.80 7.21 5.71
CA LYS A 111 -14.18 8.00 4.53
C LYS A 111 -14.09 9.50 4.81
N ASN A 112 -14.45 9.92 6.03
CA ASN A 112 -14.41 11.31 6.45
C ASN A 112 -12.99 11.87 6.60
N LEU A 113 -11.96 11.02 6.70
CA LEU A 113 -10.57 11.45 6.84
C LEU A 113 -9.93 11.85 5.50
N TYR A 114 -10.51 11.47 4.36
CA TYR A 114 -9.97 11.80 3.03
C TYR A 114 -11.00 12.36 2.03
N SER A 115 -12.24 12.59 2.46
CA SER A 115 -13.25 13.28 1.64
C SER A 115 -12.93 14.78 1.47
N LYS A 116 -13.65 15.50 0.59
CA LYS A 116 -13.35 16.89 0.20
C LYS A 116 -13.21 17.91 1.36
N GLU A 117 -13.80 17.65 2.52
CA GLU A 117 -13.69 18.49 3.73
C GLU A 117 -12.70 17.91 4.77
N GLY A 118 -12.19 16.70 4.50
CA GLY A 118 -11.38 15.84 5.37
C GLY A 118 -9.92 15.71 4.98
N ALA A 119 -9.62 15.72 3.68
CA ALA A 119 -8.31 15.46 3.10
C ALA A 119 -7.27 16.52 3.50
N ASN A 120 -6.58 16.29 4.61
CA ASN A 120 -5.50 17.14 5.09
C ASN A 120 -4.49 16.30 5.85
N TYR A 121 -3.22 16.36 5.45
CA TYR A 121 -2.12 15.65 6.09
C TYR A 121 -1.95 16.03 7.57
N SER A 122 -2.25 17.26 7.99
CA SER A 122 -2.20 17.66 9.41
C SER A 122 -3.24 16.93 10.26
N ARG A 123 -4.41 16.57 9.71
CA ARG A 123 -5.43 15.80 10.45
C ARG A 123 -5.00 14.36 10.67
N LEU A 124 -4.33 13.78 9.67
CA LEU A 124 -3.82 12.41 9.73
C LEU A 124 -2.65 12.25 10.72
N LEU A 125 -1.98 13.35 11.10
CA LEU A 125 -0.85 13.34 12.04
C LEU A 125 -1.22 12.69 13.38
N ALA A 126 -2.45 12.89 13.88
CA ALA A 126 -2.91 12.32 15.15
C ALA A 126 -2.90 10.77 15.15
N TYR A 127 -2.99 10.15 13.98
CA TYR A 127 -3.00 8.69 13.82
C TYR A 127 -1.60 8.12 13.54
N SER A 128 -0.64 8.98 13.19
CA SER A 128 0.70 8.58 12.73
C SER A 128 1.48 7.74 13.76
N GLN A 129 1.27 7.97 15.05
CA GLN A 129 1.95 7.25 16.12
C GLN A 129 1.20 5.99 16.57
N SER A 130 -0.12 6.07 16.69
CA SER A 130 -0.95 4.98 17.25
C SER A 130 -1.41 3.97 16.20
N LEU A 131 -1.64 4.42 14.96
CA LEU A 131 -2.14 3.63 13.85
C LEU A 131 -1.34 3.94 12.57
N PRO A 132 -0.03 3.64 12.52
CA PRO A 132 0.85 4.02 11.42
C PRO A 132 0.39 3.46 10.07
N CYS A 133 -0.10 2.21 10.02
CA CYS A 133 -0.60 1.62 8.76
C CYS A 133 -1.82 2.36 8.20
N LEU A 134 -2.74 2.79 9.07
CA LEU A 134 -3.88 3.63 8.69
C LEU A 134 -3.38 4.97 8.13
N ALA A 135 -2.50 5.64 8.88
CA ALA A 135 -1.97 6.94 8.48
C ALA A 135 -1.25 6.86 7.12
N MET A 136 -0.39 5.87 6.91
CA MET A 136 0.32 5.66 5.63
C MET A 136 -0.64 5.41 4.47
N ALA A 137 -1.64 4.53 4.66
CA ALA A 137 -2.65 4.30 3.63
C ALA A 137 -3.39 5.60 3.27
N LEU A 138 -3.83 6.37 4.26
CA LEU A 138 -4.59 7.61 4.04
C LEU A 138 -3.74 8.76 3.47
N ILE A 139 -2.45 8.82 3.79
CA ILE A 139 -1.51 9.74 3.15
C ILE A 139 -1.47 9.48 1.64
N ILE A 140 -1.31 8.21 1.24
CA ILE A 140 -1.26 7.84 -0.18
C ILE A 140 -2.61 8.04 -0.87
N VAL A 141 -3.72 7.77 -0.18
CA VAL A 141 -5.07 8.11 -0.69
C VAL A 141 -5.19 9.61 -0.96
N ASN A 142 -4.83 10.47 0.00
CA ASN A 142 -4.87 11.93 -0.19
C ASN A 142 -3.98 12.39 -1.34
N PHE A 143 -2.80 11.77 -1.48
CA PHE A 143 -1.88 12.05 -2.58
C PHE A 143 -2.49 11.72 -3.94
N ILE A 144 -3.05 10.51 -4.10
CA ILE A 144 -3.73 10.07 -5.32
C ILE A 144 -4.96 10.93 -5.63
N GLU A 145 -5.74 11.33 -4.62
CA GLU A 145 -6.87 12.24 -4.82
C GLU A 145 -6.42 13.63 -5.29
N GLY A 146 -5.24 14.09 -4.86
CA GLY A 146 -4.60 15.30 -5.38
C GLY A 146 -4.24 15.17 -6.85
N LEU A 147 -3.49 14.13 -7.20
CA LEU A 147 -3.09 13.81 -8.57
C LEU A 147 -4.30 13.66 -9.49
N ALA A 148 -5.35 12.97 -9.04
CA ALA A 148 -6.57 12.79 -9.83
C ALA A 148 -7.28 14.12 -10.17
N ARG A 149 -7.21 15.13 -9.29
CA ARG A 149 -7.76 16.47 -9.59
C ARG A 149 -6.94 17.20 -10.63
N GLU A 150 -5.63 17.06 -10.59
CA GLU A 150 -4.70 17.68 -11.56
C GLU A 150 -4.85 17.05 -12.94
N LEU A 151 -5.00 15.73 -13.00
CA LEU A 151 -5.31 15.00 -14.22
C LEU A 151 -6.61 15.50 -14.87
N VAL A 152 -7.66 15.74 -14.07
CA VAL A 152 -8.93 16.33 -14.54
C VAL A 152 -8.74 17.76 -15.06
N ASN A 153 -7.77 18.50 -14.52
CA ASN A 153 -7.40 19.84 -14.99
C ASN A 153 -6.46 19.81 -16.22
N GLY A 154 -6.19 18.64 -16.79
CA GLY A 154 -5.39 18.48 -18.01
C GLY A 154 -3.88 18.42 -17.77
N ILE A 155 -3.43 18.23 -16.52
CA ILE A 155 -2.02 18.01 -16.22
C ILE A 155 -1.67 16.56 -16.57
N GLU A 156 -0.65 16.37 -17.40
CA GLU A 156 -0.09 15.05 -17.68
C GLU A 156 0.69 14.53 -16.47
N ILE A 157 0.44 13.28 -16.09
CA ILE A 157 1.05 12.64 -14.93
C ILE A 157 1.93 11.51 -15.43
N ASP A 158 3.20 11.82 -15.66
CA ASP A 158 4.24 10.87 -16.00
C ASP A 158 5.12 10.53 -14.77
N GLY A 159 6.12 9.66 -14.97
CA GLY A 159 6.99 9.23 -13.89
C GLY A 159 7.85 10.35 -13.28
N GLU A 160 8.28 11.34 -14.08
CA GLU A 160 9.07 12.48 -13.60
C GLU A 160 8.21 13.42 -12.76
N TYR A 161 7.00 13.73 -13.24
CA TYR A 161 6.02 14.50 -12.50
C TYR A 161 5.68 13.84 -11.17
N LEU A 162 5.42 12.53 -11.18
CA LEU A 162 5.13 11.76 -9.97
C LEU A 162 6.29 11.79 -8.98
N LEU A 163 7.53 11.69 -9.46
CA LEU A 163 8.72 11.79 -8.60
C LEU A 163 8.77 13.13 -7.87
N PHE A 164 8.64 14.25 -8.59
CA PHE A 164 8.64 15.59 -7.99
C PHE A 164 7.51 15.75 -6.98
N ARG A 165 6.30 15.27 -7.31
CA ARG A 165 5.15 15.34 -6.41
C ARG A 165 5.30 14.47 -5.17
N PHE A 166 5.98 13.34 -5.30
CA PHE A 166 6.30 12.49 -4.15
C PHE A 166 7.34 13.15 -3.24
N PHE A 167 8.33 13.85 -3.80
CA PHE A 167 9.26 14.68 -3.02
C PHE A 167 8.55 15.80 -2.26
N ASP A 168 7.64 16.53 -2.93
CA ASP A 168 6.83 17.57 -2.28
C ASP A 168 6.00 17.00 -1.12
N LEU A 169 5.43 15.81 -1.31
CA LEU A 169 4.71 15.09 -0.25
C LEU A 169 5.63 14.83 0.95
N LEU A 170 6.82 14.29 0.75
CA LEU A 170 7.78 14.02 1.82
C LEU A 170 8.16 15.29 2.59
N ASN A 171 8.48 16.36 1.87
CA ASN A 171 8.85 17.64 2.48
C ASN A 171 7.71 18.21 3.33
N MET A 172 6.49 18.22 2.79
CA MET A 172 5.31 18.68 3.52
C MET A 172 5.04 17.84 4.77
N LEU A 173 5.16 16.51 4.70
CA LEU A 173 4.96 15.65 5.89
C LEU A 173 6.04 15.90 6.95
N TYR A 174 7.28 16.13 6.52
CA TYR A 174 8.37 16.50 7.41
C TYR A 174 8.09 17.83 8.12
N GLU A 175 7.66 18.85 7.38
CA GLU A 175 7.30 20.17 7.93
C GLU A 175 6.11 20.12 8.90
N ILE A 176 5.11 19.27 8.61
CA ILE A 176 3.97 19.04 9.52
C ILE A 176 4.40 18.36 10.82
N GLY A 177 5.55 17.68 10.83
CA GLY A 177 6.10 17.00 12.01
C GLY A 177 5.69 15.53 12.11
N TYR A 178 5.55 14.83 10.98
CA TYR A 178 5.32 13.38 10.99
C TYR A 178 6.48 12.60 11.63
N PRO A 179 6.20 11.44 12.27
CA PRO A 179 7.23 10.59 12.85
C PRO A 179 8.30 10.19 11.83
N PRO A 180 9.59 10.14 12.23
CA PRO A 180 10.69 9.76 11.34
C PRO A 180 10.50 8.39 10.68
N GLU A 181 9.79 7.47 11.30
CA GLU A 181 9.50 6.13 10.77
C GLU A 181 8.65 6.20 9.49
N ILE A 182 7.62 7.05 9.47
CA ILE A 182 6.76 7.23 8.28
C ILE A 182 7.54 7.91 7.17
N ILE A 183 8.33 8.94 7.50
CA ILE A 183 9.17 9.64 6.51
C ILE A 183 10.18 8.68 5.89
N ARG A 184 10.85 7.85 6.72
CA ARG A 184 11.81 6.85 6.25
C ARG A 184 11.17 5.79 5.37
N GLU A 185 9.99 5.30 5.74
CA GLU A 185 9.26 4.32 4.92
C GLU A 185 8.89 4.93 3.56
N LEU A 186 8.26 6.11 3.54
CA LEU A 186 7.88 6.76 2.28
C LEU A 186 9.10 7.10 1.41
N ALA A 187 10.22 7.50 2.01
CA ALA A 187 11.47 7.72 1.26
C ALA A 187 12.03 6.41 0.67
N LYS A 188 11.92 5.29 1.38
CA LYS A 188 12.27 3.96 0.85
C LYS A 188 11.36 3.58 -0.31
N ILE A 189 10.05 3.81 -0.18
CA ILE A 189 9.06 3.54 -1.23
C ILE A 189 9.35 4.37 -2.48
N MET A 190 9.65 5.66 -2.33
CA MET A 190 10.03 6.53 -3.44
C MET A 190 11.24 5.97 -4.20
N LYS A 191 12.27 5.49 -3.49
CA LYS A 191 13.43 4.85 -4.13
C LYS A 191 13.06 3.60 -4.92
N ILE A 192 12.17 2.76 -4.37
CA ILE A 192 11.69 1.54 -5.04
C ILE A 192 10.91 1.91 -6.31
N ILE A 193 9.95 2.82 -6.21
CA ILE A 193 9.06 3.20 -7.32
C ILE A 193 9.82 3.86 -8.47
N PHE A 194 10.72 4.79 -8.16
CA PHE A 194 11.40 5.61 -9.16
C PHE A 194 12.81 5.11 -9.49
N ASN A 195 13.18 3.91 -9.02
CA ASN A 195 14.48 3.26 -9.22
C ASN A 195 15.67 4.21 -8.97
N ILE A 196 15.64 4.88 -7.82
CA ILE A 196 16.68 5.84 -7.43
C ILE A 196 17.79 5.08 -6.71
N ASP A 197 18.88 4.80 -7.41
CA ASP A 197 20.11 4.26 -6.84
C ASP A 197 20.80 5.30 -5.92
N ILE A 198 21.53 4.82 -4.90
CA ILE A 198 22.47 5.60 -4.09
C ILE A 198 23.89 5.16 -4.43
#